data_AF-A0A2G2WI98-F1
#
_entry.id   AF-A0A2G2WI98-F1
#
_cell.length_a   1.000
_cell.length_b   1.000
_cell.length_c   1.000
_cell.angle_alpha   90.00
_cell.angle_beta   90.00
_cell.angle_gamma   90.00
#
_symmetry.space_group_name_H-M   'P 1'
#
loop_
_entity.id
_entity.type
_entity.pdbx_description
1 polymer ?
#
loop_
_entity_poly.entity_id
_entity_poly.type
_entity_poly.pdbx_seq_one_letter_code
_entity_poly.pdbx_strand_id
1 'polypeptide(L)'
;MATAAATAAVAAATAAVAAVNKTHISSPVDKLFCSPSQKLLPLATKTLPKPYNHHRTLTTCASKNPLTDVVHSGQPEPDGHSFGSYFDADDKPREECHVVGAGIVCVNDNVHKSITGVGLVFDVFSESKLDRLPGDLAIGHVRYSTAGASMLKNVQPFVASYRFGSVGVAHNGNLVNYKQLRGELEENGSIFNTSSDTEVVLHLIAISKARPFLLRIVEACEKIEGAYSMVFATEDKLVAVRDPYGFRPLVMGRRSNGAIVFASETTYEREVLPGEVVVVDKGVQSICLMPHPEPKSCIFEHIYFALPNSVVFGRSVSESRRAFGEILATEALVECDVVIAVPEHIYFALPNSVVHINT
;
A
#
# COMPACT_ATOMS: atom_id res chain seq x y z
N MET A 1 -36.58 -8.19 10.56
CA MET A 1 -36.13 -7.84 9.19
C MET A 1 -35.10 -6.73 9.31
N ALA A 2 -34.03 -6.79 8.52
CA ALA A 2 -32.80 -5.98 8.54
C ALA A 2 -31.70 -6.44 9.52
N THR A 3 -31.16 -7.63 9.30
CA THR A 3 -29.75 -7.96 9.57
C THR A 3 -28.93 -7.47 8.36
N ALA A 4 -28.39 -6.25 8.43
CA ALA A 4 -27.45 -5.75 7.43
C ALA A 4 -26.07 -6.34 7.71
N ALA A 5 -25.58 -7.14 6.76
CA ALA A 5 -24.25 -7.73 6.77
C ALA A 5 -23.19 -6.62 6.73
N ALA A 6 -22.48 -6.42 7.84
CA ALA A 6 -21.26 -5.64 7.88
C ALA A 6 -20.12 -6.50 7.29
N THR A 7 -19.86 -6.32 5.99
CA THR A 7 -18.69 -6.91 5.32
C THR A 7 -17.44 -6.23 5.88
N ALA A 8 -16.64 -6.95 6.67
CA ALA A 8 -15.43 -6.42 7.29
C ALA A 8 -14.45 -5.91 6.23
N ALA A 9 -14.17 -4.60 6.24
CA ALA A 9 -13.09 -4.03 5.46
C ALA A 9 -11.76 -4.49 6.08
N VAL A 10 -10.90 -5.17 5.33
CA VAL A 10 -9.57 -5.64 5.79
C VAL A 10 -8.45 -4.76 5.24
N ALA A 11 -7.63 -4.14 6.08
CA ALA A 11 -6.40 -3.49 5.63
C ALA A 11 -5.23 -4.51 5.58
N ALA A 12 -4.65 -4.74 4.40
CA ALA A 12 -3.34 -5.35 4.25
C ALA A 12 -2.32 -4.27 3.82
N ALA A 13 -1.07 -4.39 4.24
CA ALA A 13 -0.05 -3.44 3.80
C ALA A 13 0.75 -4.02 2.64
N THR A 14 0.81 -3.28 1.54
CA THR A 14 1.61 -3.61 0.37
C THR A 14 2.65 -2.51 0.19
N ALA A 15 3.90 -2.88 -0.04
CA ALA A 15 4.93 -1.93 -0.43
C ALA A 15 5.82 -2.50 -1.54
N ALA A 16 6.44 -1.61 -2.31
CA ALA A 16 7.34 -1.98 -3.39
C ALA A 16 8.40 -0.92 -3.62
N VAL A 17 9.58 -1.33 -4.09
CA VAL A 17 10.69 -0.45 -4.43
C VAL A 17 11.32 -0.89 -5.75
N ALA A 18 11.67 0.07 -6.60
CA ALA A 18 12.52 -0.14 -7.78
C ALA A 18 13.57 0.96 -7.91
N ALA A 19 14.84 0.58 -8.07
CA ALA A 19 15.90 1.53 -8.42
C ALA A 19 15.79 1.95 -9.89
N VAL A 20 15.82 3.26 -10.16
CA VAL A 20 15.87 3.79 -11.53
C VAL A 20 17.29 4.25 -11.82
N ASN A 21 18.04 3.47 -12.60
CA ASN A 21 19.38 3.85 -13.05
C ASN A 21 19.27 5.03 -14.03
N LYS A 22 19.83 6.20 -13.67
CA LYS A 22 19.98 7.34 -14.56
C LYS A 22 21.03 7.02 -15.63
N THR A 23 20.63 6.44 -16.75
CA THR A 23 21.40 6.52 -17.99
C THR A 23 20.66 7.40 -19.00
N HIS A 24 21.38 8.41 -19.50
CA HIS A 24 20.93 9.39 -20.48
C HIS A 24 20.38 8.74 -21.76
N ILE A 25 19.26 9.27 -22.28
CA ILE A 25 19.03 9.73 -23.69
C ILE A 25 17.54 9.65 -24.10
N SER A 26 17.17 10.68 -24.86
CA SER A 26 15.93 11.10 -25.50
C SER A 26 15.19 10.14 -26.45
N SER A 27 13.91 10.48 -26.69
CA SER A 27 13.10 10.38 -27.94
C SER A 27 11.91 9.40 -27.91
N PRO A 28 10.96 9.45 -28.88
CA PRO A 28 9.70 10.17 -28.74
C PRO A 28 8.47 9.26 -28.96
N VAL A 29 7.48 9.31 -28.07
CA VAL A 29 6.15 8.77 -28.36
C VAL A 29 5.10 9.72 -27.78
N ASP A 30 4.94 10.86 -28.44
CA ASP A 30 3.72 11.66 -28.31
C ASP A 30 2.68 11.10 -29.29
N LYS A 31 1.57 10.60 -28.74
CA LYS A 31 0.18 10.70 -29.25
C LYS A 31 -0.67 9.54 -28.76
N LEU A 32 -1.14 9.66 -27.52
CA LEU A 32 -2.44 9.14 -27.07
C LEU A 32 -2.72 9.82 -25.71
N PHE A 33 -2.99 11.12 -25.76
CA PHE A 33 -3.28 11.93 -24.58
C PHE A 33 -4.69 12.51 -24.68
N CYS A 34 -5.50 12.21 -23.68
CA CYS A 34 -6.73 12.94 -23.40
C CYS A 34 -6.41 13.96 -22.31
N SER A 35 -6.46 15.25 -22.62
CA SER A 35 -6.23 16.35 -21.67
C SER A 35 -7.53 16.73 -20.96
N PRO A 36 -7.59 16.79 -19.63
CA PRO A 36 -8.61 17.57 -18.93
C PRO A 36 -8.08 18.99 -18.70
N SER A 37 -8.79 19.97 -19.28
CA SER A 37 -8.60 21.38 -19.01
C SER A 37 -9.10 21.71 -17.60
N GLN A 38 -8.23 22.18 -16.71
CA GLN A 38 -8.65 22.87 -15.49
C GLN A 38 -8.07 24.29 -15.48
N LYS A 39 -8.98 25.28 -15.52
CA LYS A 39 -8.67 26.69 -15.36
C LYS A 39 -8.26 26.95 -13.91
N LEU A 40 -7.03 27.42 -13.70
CA LEU A 40 -6.59 27.99 -12.41
C LEU A 40 -7.14 29.43 -12.28
N LEU A 41 -7.78 29.73 -11.14
CA LEU A 41 -8.03 31.09 -10.67
C LEU A 41 -6.90 31.49 -9.70
N PRO A 42 -6.35 32.71 -9.76
CA PRO A 42 -5.20 33.11 -8.94
C PRO A 42 -5.64 33.61 -7.55
N LEU A 43 -5.01 33.11 -6.49
CA LEU A 43 -5.12 33.71 -5.15
C LEU A 43 -3.83 34.46 -4.80
N ALA A 44 -4.02 35.70 -4.35
CA ALA A 44 -3.01 36.73 -4.19
C ALA A 44 -1.97 36.44 -3.10
N THR A 45 -0.75 36.88 -3.38
CA THR A 45 0.40 36.92 -2.46
C THR A 45 0.25 38.05 -1.44
N LYS A 46 0.47 37.74 -0.15
CA LYS A 46 0.94 38.71 0.84
C LYS A 46 2.06 38.09 1.68
N THR A 47 3.25 38.66 1.52
CA THR A 47 4.49 38.42 2.25
C THR A 47 4.51 39.10 3.62
N LEU A 48 5.20 38.48 4.60
CA LEU A 48 6.15 39.03 5.60
C LEU A 48 6.19 38.14 6.89
N PRO A 49 7.21 38.22 7.77
CA PRO A 49 8.61 37.80 7.61
C PRO A 49 9.04 36.68 8.60
N LYS A 50 10.19 36.04 8.36
CA LYS A 50 10.82 35.03 9.26
C LYS A 50 11.23 35.62 10.63
N PRO A 51 11.32 34.76 11.66
CA PRO A 51 12.57 34.70 12.40
C PRO A 51 13.14 33.27 12.48
N TYR A 52 14.45 33.19 12.32
CA TYR A 52 15.29 32.04 12.63
C TYR A 52 15.23 31.72 14.13
N ASN A 53 15.14 30.44 14.48
CA ASN A 53 15.77 29.90 15.68
C ASN A 53 16.09 28.41 15.47
N HIS A 54 17.34 28.05 15.77
CA HIS A 54 17.87 26.70 15.70
C HIS A 54 17.22 25.83 16.79
N HIS A 55 16.40 24.86 16.38
CA HIS A 55 16.20 23.63 17.14
C HIS A 55 16.42 22.45 16.19
N ARG A 56 17.40 21.63 16.54
CA ARG A 56 17.77 20.39 15.84
C ARG A 56 16.70 19.35 16.18
N THR A 57 15.60 19.33 15.42
CA THR A 57 14.57 18.30 15.54
C THR A 57 15.04 17.08 14.73
N LEU A 58 15.46 16.04 15.43
CA LEU A 58 15.65 14.71 14.84
C LEU A 58 14.27 14.20 14.42
N THR A 59 13.98 14.25 13.12
CA THR A 59 12.74 13.71 12.54
C THR A 59 12.93 12.22 12.27
N THR A 60 12.77 11.38 13.30
CA THR A 60 12.65 9.93 13.12
C THR A 60 11.19 9.59 12.83
N CYS A 61 10.88 9.25 11.58
CA CYS A 61 9.55 8.81 11.17
C CYS A 61 9.39 7.31 11.46
N ALA A 62 8.72 6.96 12.56
CA ALA A 62 8.28 5.59 12.81
C ALA A 62 7.10 5.26 11.87
N SER A 63 7.29 4.31 10.95
CA SER A 63 6.22 3.77 10.11
C SER A 63 5.76 2.41 10.67
N LYS A 64 4.45 2.16 10.75
CA LYS A 64 3.94 0.82 11.13
C LYS A 64 3.97 -0.19 9.98
N ASN A 65 4.53 0.17 8.83
CA ASN A 65 4.74 -0.68 7.65
C ASN A 65 6.22 -0.60 7.20
N PRO A 66 7.11 -1.37 7.85
CA PRO A 66 8.56 -1.28 7.63
C PRO A 66 9.03 -1.76 6.25
N LEU A 67 8.14 -2.23 5.38
CA LEU A 67 8.50 -2.64 4.01
C LEU A 67 8.96 -1.48 3.12
N THR A 68 8.94 -0.24 3.61
CA THR A 68 9.38 0.92 2.84
C THR A 68 10.90 1.07 2.78
N ASP A 69 11.71 0.45 3.65
CA ASP A 69 13.18 0.55 3.57
C ASP A 69 13.81 -0.65 2.87
N VAL A 70 14.01 -0.56 1.56
CA VAL A 70 14.92 -1.46 0.82
C VAL A 70 16.25 -0.76 0.62
N VAL A 71 17.26 -1.32 1.28
CA VAL A 71 18.68 -0.93 1.28
C VAL A 71 19.30 -1.27 -0.08
N HIS A 72 19.99 -0.31 -0.68
CA HIS A 72 20.86 -0.56 -1.83
C HIS A 72 22.20 -1.13 -1.36
N SER A 73 22.55 -2.35 -1.77
CA SER A 73 23.93 -2.84 -1.64
C SER A 73 24.78 -2.18 -2.72
N GLY A 74 25.33 -0.99 -2.46
CA GLY A 74 26.15 -0.32 -3.48
C GLY A 74 27.01 0.87 -3.05
N GLN A 75 26.66 1.65 -2.03
CA GLN A 75 27.48 2.77 -1.55
C GLN A 75 27.27 2.98 -0.04
N PRO A 76 28.32 3.23 0.75
CA PRO A 76 28.15 3.62 2.15
C PRO A 76 27.53 5.02 2.23
N GLU A 77 26.44 5.15 2.97
CA GLU A 77 25.93 6.45 3.44
C GLU A 77 27.03 7.16 4.27
N PRO A 78 27.11 8.51 4.25
CA PRO A 78 28.21 9.24 4.91
C PRO A 78 28.21 9.14 6.43
N ASP A 79 27.15 8.62 7.04
CA ASP A 79 27.01 8.50 8.49
C ASP A 79 26.95 7.02 8.86
N GLY A 80 28.04 6.50 9.43
CA GLY A 80 28.31 5.08 9.70
C GLY A 80 27.39 4.41 10.74
N HIS A 81 26.09 4.35 10.47
CA HIS A 81 25.12 3.61 11.26
C HIS A 81 24.84 2.24 10.62
N SER A 82 25.10 1.17 11.37
CA SER A 82 24.77 -0.20 10.99
C SER A 82 23.26 -0.47 11.09
N PHE A 83 22.81 -1.43 10.28
CA PHE A 83 21.44 -1.90 10.06
C PHE A 83 20.57 -2.05 11.33
N GLY A 84 21.18 -2.33 12.49
CA GLY A 84 20.48 -2.55 13.75
C GLY A 84 19.93 -1.30 14.45
N SER A 85 20.42 -0.10 14.14
CA SER A 85 20.07 1.11 14.92
C SER A 85 18.78 1.82 14.51
N TYR A 86 18.11 1.39 13.42
CA TYR A 86 16.87 2.00 12.92
C TYR A 86 15.60 1.22 13.29
N PHE A 87 15.73 -0.02 13.78
CA PHE A 87 14.62 -0.86 14.23
C PHE A 87 14.39 -0.83 15.76
N ASP A 88 15.24 -0.11 16.50
CA ASP A 88 15.34 -0.19 17.97
C ASP A 88 14.33 0.70 18.74
N ALA A 89 13.28 1.18 18.07
CA ALA A 89 12.28 2.09 18.64
C ALA A 89 10.82 1.63 18.42
N ASP A 90 10.58 0.32 18.36
CA ASP A 90 9.22 -0.25 18.28
C ASP A 90 8.72 -0.61 19.70
N ASP A 91 8.24 0.39 20.43
CA ASP A 91 7.53 0.19 21.69
C ASP A 91 6.11 -0.33 21.37
N LYS A 92 5.95 -1.66 21.46
CA LYS A 92 4.72 -2.47 21.53
C LYS A 92 3.36 -1.78 21.19
N PRO A 93 2.86 -1.92 19.94
CA PRO A 93 1.41 -1.85 19.72
C PRO A 93 0.93 -2.76 18.55
N ARG A 94 1.43 -4.00 18.47
CA ARG A 94 1.12 -4.92 17.33
C ARG A 94 0.45 -6.24 17.72
N GLU A 95 0.22 -6.50 19.01
CA GLU A 95 -0.45 -7.74 19.45
C GLU A 95 -1.95 -7.77 19.13
N GLU A 96 -2.60 -6.61 18.95
CA GLU A 96 -4.06 -6.53 18.82
C GLU A 96 -4.57 -6.53 17.38
N CYS A 97 -3.67 -6.34 16.41
CA CYS A 97 -4.02 -6.39 15.01
C CYS A 97 -3.43 -7.69 14.45
N HIS A 98 -4.27 -8.70 14.19
CA HIS A 98 -3.90 -10.06 13.74
C HIS A 98 -3.10 -10.10 12.41
N VAL A 99 -1.85 -9.63 12.43
CA VAL A 99 -0.86 -9.89 11.40
C VAL A 99 -0.55 -11.38 11.46
N VAL A 100 -0.88 -12.09 10.39
CA VAL A 100 -0.71 -13.55 10.30
C VAL A 100 0.40 -13.95 9.35
N GLY A 101 1.09 -12.99 8.75
CA GLY A 101 2.29 -13.28 7.98
C GLY A 101 2.85 -12.08 7.24
N ALA A 102 4.10 -12.23 6.83
CA ALA A 102 4.81 -11.25 6.04
C ALA A 102 5.65 -11.94 4.96
N GLY A 103 5.92 -11.22 3.88
CA GLY A 103 6.70 -11.73 2.77
C GLY A 103 7.42 -10.64 2.01
N ILE A 104 8.56 -11.00 1.43
CA ILE A 104 9.33 -10.17 0.50
C ILE A 104 9.71 -11.03 -0.71
N VAL A 105 9.56 -10.45 -1.89
CA VAL A 105 10.11 -10.96 -3.14
C VAL A 105 11.09 -9.93 -3.68
N CYS A 106 12.34 -10.33 -3.88
CA CYS A 106 13.35 -9.53 -4.56
C CYS A 106 13.68 -10.14 -5.92
N VAL A 107 14.02 -9.29 -6.88
CA VAL A 107 14.41 -9.70 -8.24
C VAL A 107 15.89 -9.40 -8.44
N ASN A 108 16.66 -10.44 -8.68
CA ASN A 108 18.09 -10.35 -8.96
C ASN A 108 18.44 -11.27 -10.13
N ASP A 109 19.18 -10.76 -11.11
CA ASP A 109 19.56 -11.51 -12.32
C ASP A 109 18.37 -12.15 -13.05
N ASN A 110 17.24 -11.45 -13.14
CA ASN A 110 15.96 -11.94 -13.70
C ASN A 110 15.35 -13.13 -12.94
N VAL A 111 15.76 -13.37 -11.69
CA VAL A 111 15.22 -14.44 -10.84
C VAL A 111 14.55 -13.84 -9.60
N HIS A 112 13.28 -14.22 -9.39
CA HIS A 112 12.52 -13.87 -8.19
C HIS A 112 12.96 -14.77 -7.03
N LYS A 113 13.50 -14.16 -5.96
CA LYS A 113 13.77 -14.81 -4.68
C LYS A 113 12.72 -14.37 -3.69
N SER A 114 12.03 -15.33 -3.08
CA SER A 114 10.93 -15.08 -2.15
C SER A 114 11.23 -15.67 -0.77
N ILE A 115 10.93 -14.91 0.27
CA ILE A 115 10.84 -15.39 1.65
C ILE A 115 9.49 -14.93 2.21
N THR A 116 8.67 -15.88 2.62
CA THR A 116 7.36 -15.66 3.25
C THR A 116 7.27 -16.45 4.55
N GLY A 117 6.64 -15.90 5.58
CA GLY A 117 6.44 -16.58 6.86
C GLY A 117 5.18 -16.13 7.58
N VAL A 118 4.72 -16.97 8.51
CA VAL A 118 3.63 -16.66 9.44
C VAL A 118 4.23 -15.93 10.65
N GLY A 119 3.56 -14.89 11.13
CA GLY A 119 4.00 -14.08 12.27
C GLY A 119 4.26 -12.62 11.90
N LEU A 120 4.83 -11.87 12.86
CA LEU A 120 5.19 -10.48 12.65
C LEU A 120 6.41 -10.38 11.71
N VAL A 121 6.61 -9.20 11.11
CA VAL A 121 7.76 -8.95 10.21
C VAL A 121 9.08 -9.33 10.87
N PHE A 122 9.29 -8.95 12.14
CA PHE A 122 10.51 -9.24 12.89
C PHE A 122 10.72 -10.75 13.15
N ASP A 123 9.64 -11.52 13.28
CA ASP A 123 9.73 -12.98 13.45
C ASP A 123 10.08 -13.66 12.13
N VAL A 124 9.54 -13.13 11.02
CA VAL A 124 9.72 -13.71 9.69
C VAL A 124 11.11 -13.39 9.13
N PHE A 125 11.65 -12.19 9.37
CA PHE A 125 12.89 -11.72 8.75
C PHE A 125 14.00 -11.50 9.78
N SER A 126 15.02 -12.36 9.73
CA SER A 126 16.32 -12.14 10.36
C SER A 126 17.30 -11.54 9.36
N GLU A 127 18.38 -10.92 9.84
CA GLU A 127 19.48 -10.40 8.99
C GLU A 127 19.96 -11.46 7.99
N SER A 128 20.19 -12.68 8.47
CA SER A 128 20.59 -13.83 7.64
C SER A 128 19.59 -14.27 6.56
N LYS A 129 18.30 -13.92 6.70
CA LYS A 129 17.28 -14.14 5.68
C LYS A 129 17.26 -12.99 4.68
N LEU A 130 17.42 -11.76 5.15
CA LEU A 130 17.50 -10.57 4.29
C LEU A 130 18.74 -10.61 3.38
N ASP A 131 19.88 -11.12 3.85
CA ASP A 131 21.08 -11.34 3.03
C ASP A 131 20.83 -12.27 1.83
N ARG A 132 19.78 -13.10 1.88
CA ARG A 132 19.40 -14.03 0.80
C ARG A 132 18.44 -13.41 -0.21
N LEU A 133 18.05 -12.15 -0.01
CA LEU A 133 17.13 -11.40 -0.85
C LEU A 133 17.83 -10.22 -1.57
N PRO A 134 18.95 -10.44 -2.29
CA PRO A 134 19.55 -9.37 -3.09
C PRO A 134 18.62 -8.97 -4.23
N GLY A 135 18.75 -7.74 -4.72
CA GLY A 135 18.05 -7.25 -5.90
C GLY A 135 17.78 -5.75 -5.86
N ASP A 136 17.64 -5.14 -7.03
CA ASP A 136 17.32 -3.71 -7.20
C ASP A 136 15.80 -3.44 -7.29
N LEU A 137 15.01 -4.51 -7.34
CA LEU A 137 13.56 -4.47 -7.36
C LEU A 137 13.01 -5.43 -6.30
N ALA A 138 12.09 -4.93 -5.48
CA ALA A 138 11.45 -5.73 -4.45
C ALA A 138 9.98 -5.35 -4.27
N ILE A 139 9.17 -6.35 -3.92
CA ILE A 139 7.80 -6.17 -3.43
C ILE A 139 7.66 -6.87 -2.09
N GLY A 140 6.85 -6.31 -1.21
CA GLY A 140 6.58 -6.85 0.10
C GLY A 140 5.11 -6.78 0.45
N HIS A 141 4.70 -7.68 1.34
CA HIS A 141 3.33 -7.72 1.84
C HIS A 141 3.29 -8.08 3.32
N VAL A 142 2.46 -7.37 4.08
CA VAL A 142 2.06 -7.73 5.45
C VAL A 142 0.59 -8.13 5.41
N ARG A 143 0.33 -9.39 5.77
CA ARG A 143 -0.99 -10.00 5.71
C ARG A 143 -1.70 -9.88 7.05
N TYR A 144 -2.91 -9.33 6.98
CA TYR A 144 -3.93 -9.50 8.01
C TYR A 144 -4.76 -10.75 7.76
N SER A 145 -5.18 -11.41 8.84
CA SER A 145 -6.08 -12.57 8.71
C SER A 145 -7.44 -12.12 8.18
N THR A 146 -7.73 -12.47 6.95
CA THR A 146 -9.06 -12.30 6.32
C THR A 146 -9.86 -13.60 6.41
N ALA A 147 -11.06 -13.58 5.84
CA ALA A 147 -11.70 -14.83 5.42
C ALA A 147 -10.71 -15.69 4.60
N GLY A 148 -10.60 -16.96 4.97
CA GLY A 148 -9.57 -17.89 4.47
C GLY A 148 -8.68 -18.41 5.60
N ALA A 149 -8.20 -19.63 5.49
CA ALA A 149 -7.42 -20.23 6.57
C ALA A 149 -6.09 -19.48 6.79
N SER A 150 -5.65 -19.41 8.04
CA SER A 150 -4.33 -18.91 8.47
C SER A 150 -3.22 -19.91 8.11
N MET A 151 -3.12 -20.24 6.84
CA MET A 151 -2.08 -21.14 6.31
C MET A 151 -0.94 -20.33 5.70
N LEU A 152 0.29 -20.83 5.84
CA LEU A 152 1.50 -20.27 5.22
C LEU A 152 1.32 -20.05 3.71
N LYS A 153 0.61 -20.97 3.02
CA LYS A 153 0.33 -20.88 1.59
C LYS A 153 -0.45 -19.64 1.16
N ASN A 154 -1.12 -18.98 2.09
CA ASN A 154 -1.88 -17.76 1.83
C ASN A 154 -1.06 -16.49 2.14
N VAL A 155 0.21 -16.62 2.57
CA VAL A 155 1.10 -15.48 2.82
C VAL A 155 1.67 -14.98 1.50
N GLN A 156 1.43 -13.70 1.23
CA GLN A 156 1.91 -12.97 0.05
C GLN A 156 3.30 -12.35 0.33
N PRO A 157 4.05 -11.90 -0.69
CA PRO A 157 3.72 -11.89 -2.12
C PRO A 157 3.71 -13.28 -2.77
N PHE A 158 2.85 -13.46 -3.78
CA PHE A 158 2.84 -14.69 -4.60
C PHE A 158 3.77 -14.54 -5.78
N VAL A 159 4.50 -15.60 -6.12
CA VAL A 159 5.34 -15.66 -7.31
C VAL A 159 4.86 -16.82 -8.16
N ALA A 160 4.63 -16.56 -9.45
CA ALA A 160 4.31 -17.59 -10.42
C ALA A 160 5.14 -17.42 -11.69
N SER A 161 5.58 -18.55 -12.24
CA SER A 161 6.17 -18.62 -13.57
C SER A 161 5.13 -19.06 -14.58
N TYR A 162 5.13 -18.42 -15.74
CA TYR A 162 4.21 -18.69 -16.83
C TYR A 162 4.90 -18.42 -18.17
N ARG A 163 4.16 -18.53 -19.29
CA ARG A 163 4.74 -18.48 -20.65
C ARG A 163 5.48 -17.19 -21.02
N PHE A 164 5.43 -16.14 -20.20
CA PHE A 164 6.13 -14.87 -20.44
C PHE A 164 7.15 -14.51 -19.37
N GLY A 165 7.54 -15.46 -18.52
CA GLY A 165 8.51 -15.24 -17.45
C GLY A 165 7.91 -15.47 -16.08
N SER A 166 8.44 -14.78 -15.08
CA SER A 166 8.01 -14.84 -13.69
C SER A 166 7.43 -13.51 -13.23
N VAL A 167 6.36 -13.58 -12.45
CA VAL A 167 5.70 -12.41 -11.88
C VAL A 167 5.48 -12.62 -10.39
N GLY A 168 5.95 -11.66 -9.60
CA GLY A 168 5.57 -11.48 -8.21
C GLY A 168 4.38 -10.55 -8.11
N VAL A 169 3.46 -10.79 -7.18
CA VAL A 169 2.32 -9.92 -6.89
C VAL A 169 2.05 -9.83 -5.39
N ALA A 170 1.78 -8.60 -4.93
CA ALA A 170 1.22 -8.33 -3.62
C ALA A 170 -0.07 -7.51 -3.79
N HIS A 171 -1.11 -7.89 -3.06
CA HIS A 171 -2.48 -7.40 -3.22
C HIS A 171 -3.10 -7.07 -1.87
N ASN A 172 -3.57 -5.83 -1.75
CA ASN A 172 -4.42 -5.35 -0.68
C ASN A 172 -5.82 -5.07 -1.24
N GLY A 173 -6.81 -5.85 -0.81
CA GLY A 173 -8.15 -5.76 -1.35
C GLY A 173 -8.98 -7.02 -1.13
N ASN A 174 -10.14 -7.05 -1.76
CA ASN A 174 -11.03 -8.20 -1.80
C ASN A 174 -11.80 -8.22 -3.12
N LEU A 175 -11.76 -9.35 -3.83
CA LEU A 175 -12.51 -9.56 -5.06
C LEU A 175 -13.92 -10.07 -4.74
N VAL A 176 -14.93 -9.26 -5.05
CA VAL A 176 -16.34 -9.58 -4.80
C VAL A 176 -16.79 -10.76 -5.67
N ASN A 177 -16.34 -10.81 -6.92
CA ASN A 177 -16.66 -11.89 -7.86
C ASN A 177 -15.64 -13.06 -7.82
N TYR A 178 -14.85 -13.20 -6.74
CA TYR A 178 -13.84 -14.26 -6.57
C TYR A 178 -14.37 -15.66 -6.90
N LYS A 179 -15.52 -16.05 -6.33
CA LYS A 179 -16.07 -17.41 -6.51
C LYS A 179 -16.43 -17.70 -7.97
N GLN A 180 -16.97 -16.69 -8.67
CA GLN A 180 -17.31 -16.80 -10.08
C GLN A 180 -16.02 -16.98 -10.91
N LEU A 181 -15.07 -16.05 -10.78
CA LEU A 181 -13.81 -16.09 -11.53
C LEU A 181 -13.03 -17.38 -11.29
N ARG A 182 -12.97 -17.84 -10.03
CA ARG A 182 -12.34 -19.10 -9.68
C ARG A 182 -13.04 -20.29 -10.33
N GLY A 183 -14.38 -20.34 -10.28
CA GLY A 183 -15.16 -21.41 -10.92
C GLY A 183 -14.93 -21.49 -12.43
N GLU A 184 -14.98 -20.35 -13.13
CA GLU A 184 -14.69 -20.26 -14.57
C GLU A 184 -13.27 -20.75 -14.89
N LEU A 185 -12.28 -20.40 -14.06
CA LEU A 185 -10.90 -20.84 -14.24
C LEU A 185 -10.73 -22.34 -13.98
N GLU A 186 -11.36 -22.90 -12.94
CA GLU A 186 -11.36 -24.33 -12.62
C GLU A 186 -12.04 -25.17 -13.71
N GLU A 187 -13.18 -24.71 -14.26
CA GLU A 187 -13.86 -25.35 -15.40
C GLU A 187 -12.98 -25.41 -16.66
N ASN A 188 -12.09 -24.44 -16.83
CA ASN A 188 -11.10 -24.41 -17.91
C ASN A 188 -9.77 -25.11 -17.56
N GLY A 189 -9.72 -25.85 -16.44
CA GLY A 189 -8.59 -26.70 -16.06
C GLY A 189 -7.51 -26.02 -15.21
N SER A 190 -7.78 -24.84 -14.64
CA SER A 190 -6.87 -24.21 -13.68
C SER A 190 -6.86 -24.96 -12.34
N ILE A 191 -5.68 -25.09 -11.74
CA ILE A 191 -5.51 -25.66 -10.40
C ILE A 191 -5.08 -24.54 -9.45
N PHE A 192 -5.76 -24.43 -8.31
CA PHE A 192 -5.47 -23.44 -7.27
C PHE A 192 -4.84 -24.10 -6.05
N ASN A 193 -3.71 -23.57 -5.59
CA ASN A 193 -3.02 -24.03 -4.39
C ASN A 193 -3.55 -23.35 -3.12
N THR A 194 -4.05 -22.13 -3.29
CA THR A 194 -4.44 -21.22 -2.21
C THR A 194 -5.94 -20.91 -2.29
N SER A 195 -6.43 -20.20 -1.28
CA SER A 195 -7.79 -19.62 -1.28
C SER A 195 -7.75 -18.11 -1.42
N SER A 196 -6.66 -17.56 -1.97
CA SER A 196 -6.41 -16.14 -2.05
C SER A 196 -6.83 -15.58 -3.40
N ASP A 197 -7.51 -14.44 -3.37
CA ASP A 197 -7.80 -13.56 -4.49
C ASP A 197 -6.59 -13.34 -5.41
N THR A 198 -5.41 -13.20 -4.83
CA THR A 198 -4.15 -12.95 -5.54
C THR A 198 -3.81 -14.05 -6.54
N GLU A 199 -4.15 -15.31 -6.25
CA GLU A 199 -3.94 -16.43 -7.19
C GLU A 199 -4.88 -16.32 -8.39
N VAL A 200 -6.14 -15.89 -8.19
CA VAL A 200 -7.08 -15.63 -9.30
C VAL A 200 -6.53 -14.57 -10.25
N VAL A 201 -5.95 -13.48 -9.71
CA VAL A 201 -5.30 -12.44 -10.51
C VAL A 201 -4.17 -13.03 -11.37
N LEU A 202 -3.32 -13.87 -10.80
CA LEU A 202 -2.23 -14.53 -11.53
C LEU A 202 -2.75 -15.44 -12.65
N HIS A 203 -3.80 -16.22 -12.40
CA HIS A 203 -4.42 -17.06 -13.43
C HIS A 203 -5.02 -16.22 -14.57
N LEU A 204 -5.71 -15.13 -14.27
CA LEU A 204 -6.26 -14.22 -15.28
C LEU A 204 -5.17 -13.62 -16.18
N ILE A 205 -4.04 -13.20 -15.58
CA ILE A 205 -2.87 -12.70 -16.32
C ILE A 205 -2.24 -13.81 -17.17
N ALA A 206 -2.19 -15.05 -16.66
CA ALA A 206 -1.56 -16.17 -17.35
C ALA A 206 -2.33 -16.59 -18.61
N ILE A 207 -3.67 -16.61 -18.56
CA ILE A 207 -4.52 -16.98 -19.70
C ILE A 207 -4.66 -15.87 -20.75
N SER A 208 -4.45 -14.61 -20.37
CA SER A 208 -4.50 -13.46 -21.28
C SER A 208 -3.58 -13.67 -22.49
N LYS A 209 -3.96 -13.13 -23.65
CA LYS A 209 -3.13 -13.16 -24.88
C LYS A 209 -2.52 -11.80 -25.24
N ALA A 210 -3.01 -10.71 -24.66
CA ALA A 210 -2.58 -9.35 -24.95
C ALA A 210 -1.08 -9.11 -24.72
N ARG A 211 -0.48 -8.19 -25.48
CA ARG A 211 0.91 -7.75 -25.32
C ARG A 211 0.99 -6.24 -25.45
N PRO A 212 1.84 -5.55 -24.65
CA PRO A 212 2.83 -6.05 -23.68
C PRO A 212 2.21 -6.57 -22.36
N PHE A 213 3.04 -6.99 -21.39
CA PHE A 213 2.63 -7.50 -20.06
C PHE A 213 1.56 -6.63 -19.39
N LEU A 214 1.72 -5.31 -19.50
CA LEU A 214 0.78 -4.32 -18.99
C LEU A 214 -0.66 -4.54 -19.45
N LEU A 215 -0.88 -4.88 -20.74
CA LEU A 215 -2.23 -5.14 -21.24
C LEU A 215 -2.85 -6.43 -20.65
N ARG A 216 -2.03 -7.36 -20.16
CA ARG A 216 -2.53 -8.56 -19.46
C ARG A 216 -3.08 -8.19 -18.09
N ILE A 217 -2.39 -7.27 -17.39
CA ILE A 217 -2.88 -6.70 -16.14
C ILE A 217 -4.19 -5.96 -16.39
N VAL A 218 -4.26 -5.16 -17.47
CA VAL A 218 -5.49 -4.47 -17.85
C VAL A 218 -6.64 -5.45 -18.09
N GLU A 219 -6.47 -6.46 -18.97
CA GLU A 219 -7.50 -7.47 -19.23
C GLU A 219 -7.91 -8.26 -17.97
N ALA A 220 -6.98 -8.50 -17.05
CA ALA A 220 -7.30 -9.14 -15.77
C ALA A 220 -8.15 -8.19 -14.89
N CYS A 221 -7.76 -6.94 -14.77
CA CYS A 221 -8.44 -5.93 -13.95
C CYS A 221 -9.84 -5.59 -14.48
N GLU A 222 -10.08 -5.67 -15.79
CA GLU A 222 -11.41 -5.48 -16.41
C GLU A 222 -12.42 -6.57 -15.99
N LYS A 223 -11.94 -7.77 -15.63
CA LYS A 223 -12.79 -8.89 -15.17
C LYS A 223 -13.03 -8.88 -13.67
N ILE A 224 -12.24 -8.12 -12.93
CA ILE A 224 -12.23 -8.14 -11.47
C ILE A 224 -13.23 -7.11 -10.95
N GLU A 225 -14.15 -7.56 -10.10
CA GLU A 225 -15.05 -6.69 -9.35
C GLU A 225 -14.63 -6.67 -7.89
N GLY A 226 -14.53 -5.48 -7.31
CA GLY A 226 -14.19 -5.29 -5.90
C GLY A 226 -13.12 -4.24 -5.69
N ALA A 227 -12.42 -4.35 -4.56
CA ALA A 227 -11.38 -3.43 -4.15
C ALA A 227 -10.02 -4.07 -4.37
N TYR A 228 -9.07 -3.35 -4.95
CA TYR A 228 -7.71 -3.83 -5.12
C TYR A 228 -6.71 -2.68 -5.22
N SER A 229 -5.64 -2.78 -4.45
CA SER A 229 -4.38 -2.07 -4.64
C SER A 229 -3.30 -3.12 -4.74
N MET A 230 -2.66 -3.20 -5.91
CA MET A 230 -1.73 -4.26 -6.24
C MET A 230 -0.40 -3.69 -6.70
N VAL A 231 0.67 -4.40 -6.37
CA VAL A 231 1.99 -4.19 -6.97
C VAL A 231 2.48 -5.50 -7.58
N PHE A 232 3.09 -5.41 -8.75
CA PHE A 232 3.64 -6.52 -9.50
C PHE A 232 5.12 -6.30 -9.75
N ALA A 233 5.91 -7.36 -9.59
CA ALA A 233 7.33 -7.40 -9.92
C ALA A 233 7.54 -8.38 -11.07
N THR A 234 7.94 -7.90 -12.26
CA THR A 234 8.51 -8.77 -13.30
C THR A 234 10.03 -8.81 -13.16
N GLU A 235 10.74 -9.41 -14.11
CA GLU A 235 12.19 -9.45 -14.14
C GLU A 235 12.83 -8.04 -14.20
N ASP A 236 12.14 -7.08 -14.81
CA ASP A 236 12.68 -5.76 -15.15
C ASP A 236 11.71 -4.59 -14.90
N LYS A 237 10.49 -4.83 -14.38
CA LYS A 237 9.48 -3.80 -14.17
C LYS A 237 8.78 -3.94 -12.84
N LEU A 238 8.49 -2.79 -12.23
CA LEU A 238 7.59 -2.67 -11.11
C LEU A 238 6.29 -2.01 -11.60
N VAL A 239 5.15 -2.64 -11.36
CA VAL A 239 3.84 -2.12 -11.78
C VAL A 239 2.96 -1.95 -10.56
N ALA A 240 2.31 -0.80 -10.40
CA ALA A 240 1.33 -0.54 -9.36
C ALA A 240 -0.04 -0.29 -9.99
N VAL A 241 -1.09 -0.86 -9.41
CA VAL A 241 -2.47 -0.78 -9.92
C VAL A 241 -3.41 -0.46 -8.78
N ARG A 242 -4.35 0.46 -9.02
CA ARG A 242 -5.43 0.77 -8.09
C ARG A 242 -6.79 0.59 -8.77
N ASP A 243 -7.75 0.03 -8.05
CA ASP A 243 -9.10 -0.20 -8.56
C ASP A 243 -9.80 1.09 -9.01
N PRO A 244 -10.78 1.02 -9.95
CA PRO A 244 -11.46 2.19 -10.50
C PRO A 244 -12.15 3.08 -9.48
N TYR A 245 -12.56 2.52 -8.34
CA TYR A 245 -13.22 3.27 -7.27
C TYR A 245 -12.23 3.86 -6.26
N GLY A 246 -10.94 3.48 -6.34
CA GLY A 246 -9.90 3.91 -5.42
C GLY A 246 -10.20 3.48 -3.99
N PHE A 247 -10.78 2.30 -3.80
CA PHE A 247 -11.30 1.84 -2.51
C PHE A 247 -10.18 1.71 -1.47
N ARG A 248 -9.08 1.03 -1.84
CA ARG A 248 -7.88 0.91 -1.01
C ARG A 248 -6.87 2.01 -1.32
N PRO A 249 -6.10 2.47 -0.32
CA PRO A 249 -5.08 3.47 -0.54
C PRO A 249 -3.85 2.85 -1.20
N LEU A 250 -3.26 3.60 -2.13
CA LEU A 250 -1.99 3.28 -2.77
C LEU A 250 -1.31 4.59 -3.17
N VAL A 251 -0.08 4.78 -2.69
CA VAL A 251 0.67 6.02 -2.84
C VAL A 251 2.01 5.75 -3.49
N MET A 252 2.54 6.75 -4.20
CA MET A 252 3.83 6.71 -4.87
C MET A 252 4.76 7.77 -4.27
N GLY A 253 5.95 7.35 -3.86
CA GLY A 253 7.02 8.21 -3.38
C GLY A 253 8.32 7.99 -4.16
N ARG A 254 9.30 8.83 -3.86
CA ARG A 254 10.66 8.72 -4.40
C ARG A 254 11.68 8.93 -3.30
N ARG A 255 12.69 8.06 -3.26
CA ARG A 255 13.83 8.18 -2.36
C ARG A 255 14.86 9.19 -2.90
N SER A 256 15.75 9.66 -2.03
CA SER A 256 16.83 10.59 -2.38
C SER A 256 17.72 10.09 -3.53
N ASN A 257 17.96 8.77 -3.59
CA ASN A 257 18.71 8.10 -4.66
C ASN A 257 17.93 7.96 -5.98
N GLY A 258 16.67 8.40 -6.04
CA GLY A 258 15.82 8.35 -7.22
C GLY A 258 14.93 7.11 -7.33
N ALA A 259 15.07 6.13 -6.42
CA ALA A 259 14.24 4.92 -6.41
C ALA A 259 12.76 5.26 -6.20
N ILE A 260 11.89 4.60 -6.96
CA ILE A 260 10.44 4.73 -6.82
C ILE A 260 9.96 3.76 -5.76
N VAL A 261 9.05 4.23 -4.90
CA VAL A 261 8.44 3.44 -3.85
C VAL A 261 6.93 3.51 -3.98
N PHE A 262 6.25 2.38 -3.84
CA PHE A 262 4.81 2.34 -3.62
C PHE A 262 4.53 1.82 -2.21
N ALA A 263 3.49 2.35 -1.57
CA ALA A 263 3.06 1.91 -0.26
C ALA A 263 1.53 2.05 -0.12
N SER A 264 0.93 1.29 0.80
CA SER A 264 -0.47 1.50 1.19
C SER A 264 -0.68 2.86 1.87
N GLU A 265 0.34 3.41 2.54
CA GLU A 265 0.25 4.62 3.37
C GLU A 265 1.56 5.42 3.40
N THR A 266 1.50 6.64 3.97
CA THR A 266 2.59 7.54 4.39
C THR A 266 3.28 8.38 3.30
N THR A 267 3.91 9.47 3.75
CA THR A 267 4.60 10.55 3.02
C THR A 267 5.02 10.18 1.60
N TYR A 268 4.36 10.83 0.64
CA TYR A 268 4.43 10.46 -0.76
C TYR A 268 4.54 11.69 -1.66
N GLU A 269 4.95 11.48 -2.91
CA GLU A 269 4.89 12.50 -3.95
C GLU A 269 3.44 12.69 -4.43
N ARG A 270 2.73 11.59 -4.67
CA ARG A 270 1.31 11.59 -5.06
C ARG A 270 0.59 10.28 -4.71
N GLU A 271 -0.75 10.30 -4.76
CA GLU A 271 -1.53 9.06 -4.81
C GLU A 271 -1.46 8.42 -6.20
N VAL A 272 -1.59 7.09 -6.23
CA VAL A 272 -2.01 6.37 -7.44
C VAL A 272 -3.51 6.63 -7.62
N LEU A 273 -3.93 7.16 -8.77
CA LEU A 273 -5.30 7.54 -9.04
C LEU A 273 -6.21 6.31 -9.17
N PRO A 274 -7.52 6.43 -8.90
CA PRO A 274 -8.48 5.35 -9.13
C PRO A 274 -8.41 4.85 -10.58
N GLY A 275 -8.23 3.56 -10.80
CA GLY A 275 -8.09 2.97 -12.14
C GLY A 275 -6.74 3.25 -12.81
N GLU A 276 -5.76 3.84 -12.13
CA GLU A 276 -4.42 4.06 -12.69
C GLU A 276 -3.57 2.79 -12.60
N VAL A 277 -2.82 2.54 -13.68
CA VAL A 277 -1.65 1.66 -13.68
C VAL A 277 -0.39 2.50 -13.85
N VAL A 278 0.51 2.39 -12.89
CA VAL A 278 1.83 3.00 -12.93
C VAL A 278 2.86 1.92 -13.24
N VAL A 279 3.68 2.13 -14.26
CA VAL A 279 4.79 1.23 -14.63
C VAL A 279 6.10 1.95 -14.38
N VAL A 280 7.00 1.29 -13.66
CA VAL A 280 8.36 1.74 -13.38
C VAL A 280 9.33 0.79 -14.08
N ASP A 281 10.11 1.34 -15.00
CA ASP A 281 11.19 0.65 -15.71
C ASP A 281 12.45 1.55 -15.79
N LYS A 282 12.76 2.11 -16.96
CA LYS A 282 13.72 3.19 -17.17
C LYS A 282 13.15 4.56 -16.78
N GLY A 283 11.86 4.64 -16.52
CA GLY A 283 11.16 5.82 -16.03
C GLY A 283 9.83 5.45 -15.40
N VAL A 284 9.01 6.46 -15.10
CA VAL A 284 7.65 6.26 -14.60
C VAL A 284 6.66 6.57 -15.72
N GLN A 285 5.83 5.60 -16.06
CA GLN A 285 4.72 5.75 -17.02
C GLN A 285 3.40 5.51 -16.29
N SER A 286 2.36 6.24 -16.69
CA SER A 286 1.02 6.13 -16.11
C SER A 286 0.01 5.90 -17.22
N ILE A 287 -0.86 4.92 -17.04
CA ILE A 287 -1.95 4.59 -17.95
C ILE A 287 -3.23 4.45 -17.13
N CYS A 288 -4.33 5.02 -17.62
CA CYS A 288 -5.64 4.84 -17.00
C CYS A 288 -6.36 3.63 -17.60
N LEU A 289 -6.75 2.67 -16.76
CA LEU A 289 -7.47 1.44 -17.14
C LEU A 289 -8.86 1.73 -17.68
N MET A 290 -9.56 2.67 -17.04
CA MET A 290 -11.00 2.87 -17.20
C MET A 290 -11.38 4.33 -16.92
N PRO A 291 -12.48 4.85 -17.50
CA PRO A 291 -13.02 6.13 -17.09
C PRO A 291 -13.26 6.16 -15.58
N HIS A 292 -12.80 7.21 -14.90
CA HIS A 292 -12.88 7.32 -13.43
C HIS A 292 -14.35 7.43 -12.97
N PRO A 293 -14.96 6.38 -12.39
CA PRO A 293 -16.23 6.55 -11.69
C PRO A 293 -16.03 7.45 -10.48
N GLU A 294 -17.13 7.89 -9.87
CA GLU A 294 -17.07 8.63 -8.61
C GLU A 294 -16.34 7.77 -7.55
N PRO A 295 -15.23 8.24 -6.96
CA PRO A 295 -14.46 7.46 -6.00
C PRO A 295 -15.29 7.00 -4.80
N LYS A 296 -15.07 5.76 -4.36
CA LYS A 296 -15.73 5.16 -3.18
C LYS A 296 -14.67 4.68 -2.18
N SER A 297 -13.79 5.59 -1.79
CA SER A 297 -12.69 5.32 -0.87
C SER A 297 -13.17 4.83 0.49
N CYS A 298 -12.44 3.89 1.08
CA CYS A 298 -12.80 3.24 2.33
C CYS A 298 -12.74 4.21 3.53
N ILE A 299 -13.89 4.66 4.05
CA ILE A 299 -13.94 5.55 5.22
C ILE A 299 -13.29 4.95 6.47
N PHE A 300 -13.26 3.61 6.57
CA PHE A 300 -12.62 2.91 7.69
C PHE A 300 -11.11 3.14 7.76
N GLU A 301 -10.45 3.57 6.67
CA GLU A 301 -9.05 4.01 6.73
C GLU A 301 -8.92 5.22 7.67
N HIS A 302 -9.82 6.21 7.56
CA HIS A 302 -9.83 7.37 8.45
C HIS A 302 -10.33 7.05 9.86
N ILE A 303 -11.30 6.14 9.99
CA ILE A 303 -11.86 5.79 11.30
C ILE A 303 -10.86 4.98 12.12
N TYR A 304 -10.19 3.98 11.52
CA TYR A 304 -9.47 2.96 12.29
C TYR A 304 -8.14 2.51 11.67
N PHE A 305 -8.13 2.09 10.40
CA PHE A 305 -7.00 1.33 9.86
C PHE A 305 -5.72 2.15 9.66
N ALA A 306 -5.83 3.34 9.08
CA ALA A 306 -4.65 4.12 8.75
C ALA A 306 -4.00 4.72 10.00
N LEU A 307 -2.72 5.01 9.91
CA LEU A 307 -2.00 5.65 11.01
C LEU A 307 -2.43 7.12 11.18
N PRO A 308 -2.48 7.64 12.42
CA PRO A 308 -2.81 9.04 12.66
C PRO A 308 -1.93 10.03 11.91
N ASN A 309 -0.65 9.69 11.69
CA ASN A 309 0.33 10.51 10.97
C ASN A 309 0.29 10.31 9.44
N SER A 310 -0.60 9.45 8.91
CA SER A 310 -0.79 9.27 7.47
C SER A 310 -1.69 10.35 6.88
N VAL A 311 -1.42 10.68 5.62
CA VAL A 311 -2.37 11.35 4.73
C VAL A 311 -2.96 10.27 3.83
N VAL A 312 -4.27 10.07 3.87
CA VAL A 312 -4.97 9.05 3.09
C VAL A 312 -6.12 9.72 2.37
N PHE A 313 -6.30 9.41 1.08
CA PHE A 313 -7.31 10.02 0.22
C PHE A 313 -7.27 11.56 0.25
N GLY A 314 -6.06 12.12 0.26
CA GLY A 314 -5.79 13.55 0.35
C GLY A 314 -6.13 14.23 1.68
N ARG A 315 -6.44 13.48 2.75
CA ARG A 315 -6.82 14.03 4.06
C ARG A 315 -5.93 13.51 5.19
N SER A 316 -5.64 14.38 6.15
CA SER A 316 -4.97 13.98 7.38
C SER A 316 -5.88 13.06 8.20
N VAL A 317 -5.37 11.88 8.56
CA VAL A 317 -6.11 10.92 9.38
C VAL A 317 -6.33 11.49 10.79
N SER A 318 -5.30 12.11 11.39
CA SER A 318 -5.41 12.77 12.69
C SER A 318 -6.48 13.87 12.71
N GLU A 319 -6.51 14.74 11.69
CA GLU A 319 -7.52 15.81 11.62
C GLU A 319 -8.93 15.26 11.46
N SER A 320 -9.08 14.20 10.64
CA SER A 320 -10.36 13.52 10.45
C SER A 320 -10.89 12.94 11.77
N ARG A 321 -10.04 12.24 12.52
CA ARG A 321 -10.43 11.64 13.81
C ARG A 321 -10.74 12.69 14.87
N ARG A 322 -9.99 13.79 14.92
CA ARG A 322 -10.31 14.92 15.80
C ARG A 322 -11.70 15.49 15.48
N ALA A 323 -12.00 15.71 14.20
CA ALA A 323 -13.32 16.21 13.77
C ALA A 323 -14.45 15.23 14.13
N PHE A 324 -14.22 13.91 14.04
CA PHE A 324 -15.20 12.92 14.51
C PHE A 324 -15.47 13.04 16.02
N GLY A 325 -14.45 13.31 16.83
CA GLY A 325 -14.62 13.61 18.26
C GLY A 325 -15.42 14.88 18.54
N GLU A 326 -15.19 15.96 17.77
CA GLU A 326 -15.95 17.22 17.86
C GLU A 326 -17.43 17.03 17.52
N ILE A 327 -17.72 16.26 16.47
CA ILE A 327 -19.09 15.90 16.08
C ILE A 327 -19.75 15.08 17.19
N LEU A 328 -19.06 14.07 17.72
CA LEU A 328 -19.58 13.22 18.80
C LEU A 328 -19.92 14.03 20.06
N ALA A 329 -19.05 14.97 20.44
CA ALA A 329 -19.29 15.86 21.58
C ALA A 329 -20.50 16.78 21.35
N THR A 330 -20.81 17.14 20.10
CA THR A 330 -21.95 17.98 19.74
C THR A 330 -23.26 17.18 19.71
N GLU A 331 -23.24 15.98 19.11
CA GLU A 331 -24.45 15.16 18.90
C GLU A 331 -24.88 14.40 20.15
N ALA A 332 -23.93 14.02 21.01
CA ALA A 332 -24.18 13.18 22.19
C ALA A 332 -23.49 13.76 23.43
N LEU A 333 -23.73 15.05 23.70
CA LEU A 333 -23.16 15.73 24.85
C LEU A 333 -23.66 15.10 26.17
N VAL A 334 -22.71 14.81 27.06
CA VAL A 334 -22.97 14.34 28.42
C VAL A 334 -22.19 15.23 29.39
N GLU A 335 -22.78 15.59 30.52
CA GLU A 335 -22.09 16.33 31.58
C GLU A 335 -21.14 15.40 32.34
N CYS A 336 -19.87 15.79 32.42
CA CYS A 336 -18.81 14.84 32.66
C CYS A 336 -17.48 15.54 33.10
N ASP A 337 -16.52 14.86 33.77
CA ASP A 337 -15.22 15.38 34.26
C ASP A 337 -13.96 15.05 33.46
N VAL A 338 -13.71 13.82 32.96
CA VAL A 338 -12.46 13.39 32.21
C VAL A 338 -12.57 12.48 30.96
N VAL A 339 -12.26 12.97 29.75
CA VAL A 339 -12.44 12.19 28.51
C VAL A 339 -11.10 11.56 28.37
N ILE A 340 -11.15 10.25 28.40
CA ILE A 340 -9.97 9.43 28.27
C ILE A 340 -10.13 8.73 26.93
N ALA A 341 -9.13 8.88 26.06
CA ALA A 341 -9.05 8.03 24.89
C ALA A 341 -8.62 6.63 25.32
N VAL A 342 -9.15 5.62 24.65
CA VAL A 342 -8.57 4.28 24.70
C VAL A 342 -7.24 4.36 23.93
N PRO A 343 -6.10 4.06 24.58
CA PRO A 343 -4.80 4.08 23.92
C PRO A 343 -4.81 3.25 22.63
N GLU A 344 -4.01 3.68 21.66
CA GLU A 344 -3.66 2.96 20.42
C GLU A 344 -4.75 2.75 19.35
N HIS A 345 -6.02 2.58 19.73
CA HIS A 345 -7.08 2.25 18.78
C HIS A 345 -7.79 3.45 18.18
N ILE A 346 -8.00 4.50 18.96
CA ILE A 346 -8.93 5.58 18.61
C ILE A 346 -8.44 6.90 19.22
N TYR A 347 -7.76 7.71 18.42
CA TYR A 347 -7.55 9.12 18.76
C TYR A 347 -8.83 9.92 18.46
N PHE A 348 -9.92 9.69 19.18
CA PHE A 348 -11.04 10.64 19.29
C PHE A 348 -10.83 11.64 20.43
N ALA A 349 -9.65 11.65 21.07
CA ALA A 349 -9.32 12.63 22.09
C ALA A 349 -9.26 14.03 21.47
N LEU A 350 -10.29 14.80 21.75
CA LEU A 350 -10.16 16.25 21.86
C LEU A 350 -9.18 16.55 23.00
N PRO A 351 -8.28 17.54 22.85
CA PRO A 351 -7.48 18.01 23.97
C PRO A 351 -8.29 18.58 25.15
N ASN A 352 -9.62 18.79 25.01
CA ASN A 352 -10.38 19.68 25.90
C ASN A 352 -11.79 19.21 26.32
N SER A 353 -12.26 18.03 25.96
CA SER A 353 -13.53 17.52 26.53
C SER A 353 -13.18 16.49 27.57
N VAL A 354 -13.88 16.48 28.70
CA VAL A 354 -13.42 15.80 29.91
C VAL A 354 -14.67 15.01 30.45
N VAL A 355 -14.85 13.67 30.26
CA VAL A 355 -15.85 12.65 30.76
C VAL A 355 -15.78 12.01 32.18
N HIS A 356 -16.76 12.21 33.06
CA HIS A 356 -16.75 11.69 34.45
C HIS A 356 -17.13 10.22 34.47
N ILE A 357 -16.43 9.45 35.31
CA ILE A 357 -16.95 8.21 35.87
C ILE A 357 -17.52 8.56 37.25
N ASN A 358 -18.82 8.43 37.45
CA ASN A 358 -19.42 8.49 38.78
C ASN A 358 -19.03 7.22 39.55
N THR A 359 -18.27 7.38 40.63
CA THR A 359 -18.13 6.38 41.71
C THR A 359 -19.19 6.56 42.75
#